data_AF-U3U643-F1
#
_entry.id   AF-U3U643-F1
#
_cell.length_a   1.000
_cell.length_b   1.000
_cell.length_c   1.000
_cell.angle_alpha   90.00
_cell.angle_beta   90.00
_cell.angle_gamma   90.00
#
_symmetry.space_group_name_H-M   'P 1'
#
loop_
_entity.id
_entity.type
_entity.pdbx_description
1 polymer ?
#
loop_
_entity_poly.entity_id
_entity_poly.type
_entity_poly.pdbx_seq_one_letter_code
_entity_poly.pdbx_strand_id
1 'polypeptide(L)'
;MADNSLAVRDPYLWHNDDVLKNLLEIHDVAQLRKAELAFSAARLATLALGPATPGLPHLRHIHRTLFQDIYSWAGELRTTDI
;
A
#
# COMPACT_ATOMS: atom_id res chain seq x y z
N MET A 1 6.04 32.91 17.62
CA MET A 1 5.47 32.33 16.40
C MET A 1 5.71 30.83 16.48
N ALA A 2 4.68 30.04 16.76
CA ALA A 2 4.80 28.59 16.91
C ALA A 2 4.44 27.97 15.55
N ASP A 3 5.46 27.60 14.78
CA ASP A 3 5.30 26.89 13.53
C ASP A 3 4.98 25.43 13.84
N ASN A 4 3.69 25.09 13.80
CA ASN A 4 3.15 23.76 14.05
C ASN A 4 3.41 22.86 12.83
N SER A 5 4.69 22.61 12.53
CA SER A 5 5.13 21.68 11.48
C SER A 5 5.31 20.25 12.01
N LEU A 6 4.44 19.83 12.95
CA LEU A 6 4.20 18.42 13.23
C LEU A 6 3.21 17.87 12.19
N ALA A 7 3.54 18.01 10.91
CA ALA A 7 3.04 17.05 9.95
C ALA A 7 3.65 15.72 10.38
N VAL A 8 2.87 14.88 11.05
CA VAL A 8 3.20 13.48 11.32
C VAL A 8 3.73 12.95 9.99
N ARG A 9 5.05 12.80 9.89
CA ARG A 9 5.70 12.32 8.68
C ARG A 9 5.16 10.92 8.48
N ASP A 10 4.36 10.71 7.45
CA ASP A 10 3.76 9.41 7.18
C ASP A 10 4.87 8.35 7.18
N PRO A 11 4.81 7.35 8.08
CA PRO A 11 5.85 6.33 8.17
C PRO A 11 5.96 5.52 6.87
N TYR A 12 4.92 5.61 6.04
CA TYR A 12 4.79 4.98 4.74
C TYR A 12 5.49 5.75 3.61
N LEU A 13 5.94 6.99 3.78
CA LEU A 13 6.64 7.76 2.74
C LEU A 13 8.17 7.65 2.87
N TRP A 14 8.87 7.78 1.75
CA TRP A 14 10.32 7.97 1.72
C TRP A 14 10.70 9.32 2.36
N HIS A 15 11.88 9.38 2.98
CA HIS A 15 12.30 10.52 3.79
C HIS A 15 12.44 11.85 3.02
N ASN A 16 12.50 11.77 1.69
CA ASN A 16 12.78 12.87 0.77
C ASN A 16 11.78 13.00 -0.37
N ASP A 17 10.83 12.07 -0.50
CA ASP A 17 9.92 12.00 -1.64
C ASP A 17 8.48 11.77 -1.17
N ASP A 18 7.52 12.27 -1.95
CA ASP A 18 6.08 11.99 -1.79
C ASP A 18 5.72 10.58 -2.30
N VAL A 19 6.68 9.65 -2.22
CA VAL A 19 6.58 8.30 -2.77
C VAL A 19 6.49 7.32 -1.61
N LEU A 20 5.53 6.41 -1.69
CA LEU A 20 5.34 5.36 -0.68
C LEU A 20 6.53 4.38 -0.70
N LYS A 21 7.02 4.03 0.49
CA LYS A 21 7.99 2.95 0.72
C LYS A 21 7.42 1.66 0.16
N ASN A 22 8.14 1.13 -0.81
CA ASN A 22 7.79 -0.07 -1.54
C ASN A 22 8.97 -1.04 -1.59
N LEU A 23 8.67 -2.33 -1.75
CA LEU A 23 9.64 -3.43 -1.83
C LEU A 23 10.48 -3.38 -3.11
N LEU A 24 10.05 -2.61 -4.11
CA LEU A 24 10.72 -2.47 -5.40
C LEU A 24 11.76 -1.33 -5.38
N GLU A 25 11.94 -0.65 -4.24
CA GLU A 25 12.85 0.49 -4.05
C GLU A 25 12.63 1.60 -5.12
N ILE A 26 11.39 1.75 -5.59
CA ILE A 26 11.02 2.76 -6.58
C ILE A 26 10.84 4.09 -5.86
N HIS A 27 11.56 5.10 -6.31
CA HIS A 27 11.49 6.49 -5.80
C HIS A 27 10.73 7.42 -6.76
N ASP A 28 10.17 6.90 -7.86
CA ASP A 28 9.38 7.67 -8.81
C ASP A 28 7.89 7.32 -8.71
N VAL A 29 7.03 8.32 -8.51
CA VAL A 29 5.57 8.10 -8.33
C VAL A 29 4.93 7.50 -9.57
N ALA A 30 5.33 7.90 -10.77
CA ALA A 30 4.74 7.40 -12.01
C ALA A 30 5.13 5.94 -12.25
N GLN A 31 6.38 5.59 -11.97
CA GLN A 31 6.87 4.23 -12.04
C GLN A 31 6.22 3.34 -10.98
N LEU A 32 6.07 3.85 -9.75
CA LEU A 32 5.40 3.12 -8.67
C LEU A 32 3.94 2.82 -9.04
N ARG A 33 3.19 3.82 -9.54
CA ARG A 33 1.81 3.62 -10.00
C ARG A 33 1.70 2.59 -11.12
N LYS A 34 2.65 2.59 -12.06
CA LYS A 34 2.67 1.62 -13.16
C LYS A 34 2.91 0.21 -12.64
N ALA A 35 3.85 0.04 -11.70
CA ALA A 35 4.09 -1.22 -11.02
C ALA A 35 2.84 -1.66 -10.23
N GLU A 36 2.27 -0.79 -9.41
CA GLU A 36 1.02 -1.00 -8.67
C GLU A 36 -0.09 -1.56 -9.55
N LEU A 37 -0.33 -0.91 -10.69
CA LEU A 37 -1.37 -1.33 -11.61
C LEU A 37 -1.06 -2.70 -12.24
N ALA A 38 0.19 -2.94 -12.65
CA ALA A 38 0.60 -4.19 -13.27
C ALA A 38 0.52 -5.39 -12.31
N PHE A 39 1.07 -5.25 -11.10
CA PHE A 39 1.01 -6.30 -10.07
C PHE A 39 -0.41 -6.51 -9.58
N SER A 40 -1.17 -5.45 -9.30
CA SER A 40 -2.57 -5.57 -8.86
C SER A 40 -3.42 -6.27 -9.90
N ALA A 41 -3.25 -5.95 -11.20
CA ALA A 41 -3.99 -6.61 -12.27
C ALA A 41 -3.62 -8.10 -12.40
N ALA A 42 -2.32 -8.42 -12.34
CA ALA A 42 -1.85 -9.80 -12.36
C ALA A 42 -2.40 -10.60 -11.17
N ARG A 43 -2.40 -10.01 -9.97
CA ARG A 43 -2.89 -10.62 -8.75
C ARG A 43 -4.41 -10.77 -8.74
N LEU A 44 -5.13 -9.78 -9.24
CA LEU A 44 -6.58 -9.84 -9.40
C LEU A 44 -7.00 -10.99 -10.32
N ALA A 45 -6.26 -11.25 -11.41
CA ALA A 45 -6.51 -12.39 -12.29
C ALA A 45 -6.30 -13.74 -11.58
N THR A 46 -5.41 -13.80 -10.59
CA THR A 46 -5.17 -14.99 -9.76
C THR A 46 -6.03 -15.06 -8.51
N LEU A 47 -6.74 -13.97 -8.17
CA LEU A 47 -7.53 -13.88 -6.95
C LEU A 47 -8.79 -14.72 -7.11
N ALA A 48 -8.76 -15.92 -6.56
CA ALA A 48 -9.96 -16.73 -6.43
C ALA A 48 -10.86 -16.11 -5.37
N LEU A 49 -11.96 -15.50 -5.80
CA LEU A 49 -13.08 -15.13 -4.94
C LEU A 49 -13.80 -16.41 -4.48
N GLY A 50 -13.15 -17.19 -3.60
CA GLY A 50 -13.79 -18.28 -2.87
C GLY A 50 -14.86 -17.76 -1.90
N PRO A 51 -15.43 -18.59 -1.02
CA PRO A 51 -16.39 -18.13 -0.02
C PRO A 51 -15.68 -17.19 0.96
N ALA A 52 -15.73 -15.92 0.63
CA ALA A 52 -15.29 -14.80 1.42
C ALA A 52 -16.17 -14.76 2.67
N THR A 53 -15.66 -15.13 3.84
CA THR A 53 -16.32 -14.74 5.09
C THR A 53 -16.34 -13.21 5.10
N PRO A 54 -17.50 -12.57 4.92
CA PRO A 54 -17.55 -11.12 4.78
C PRO A 54 -17.05 -10.50 6.09
N GLY A 55 -16.06 -9.59 5.99
CA GLY A 55 -15.49 -8.93 7.15
C GLY A 55 -14.07 -8.42 6.91
N LEU A 56 -13.53 -7.79 7.96
CA LEU A 56 -12.17 -7.26 8.01
C LEU A 56 -11.07 -8.27 7.58
N PRO A 57 -11.07 -9.56 8.00
CA PRO A 57 -10.05 -10.51 7.55
C PRO A 57 -10.07 -10.74 6.03
N HIS A 58 -11.25 -10.70 5.41
CA HIS A 58 -11.37 -10.85 3.96
C HIS A 58 -10.84 -9.62 3.21
N LEU A 59 -11.17 -8.41 3.68
CA LEU A 59 -10.62 -7.17 3.13
C LEU A 59 -9.09 -7.11 3.27
N ARG A 60 -8.55 -7.53 4.43
CA ARG A 60 -7.10 -7.64 4.64
C ARG A 60 -6.46 -8.65 3.69
N HIS A 61 -7.14 -9.78 3.42
CA HIS A 61 -6.66 -10.77 2.47
C HIS A 61 -6.63 -10.23 1.04
N ILE A 62 -7.69 -9.55 0.59
CA ILE A 62 -7.71 -8.91 -0.74
C ILE A 62 -6.58 -7.88 -0.84
N HIS A 63 -6.44 -7.00 0.14
CA HIS A 63 -5.39 -5.98 0.17
C HIS A 63 -3.99 -6.62 0.14
N ARG A 64 -3.77 -7.69 0.91
CA ARG A 64 -2.52 -8.45 0.84
C ARG A 64 -2.30 -8.98 -0.56
N THR A 65 -3.25 -9.69 -1.14
CA THR A 65 -3.08 -10.33 -2.44
C THR A 65 -2.77 -9.33 -3.54
N LEU A 66 -3.41 -8.16 -3.55
CA LEU A 66 -3.18 -7.12 -4.56
C LEU A 66 -1.81 -6.44 -4.40
N PHE A 67 -1.39 -6.16 -3.16
CA PHE A 67 -0.23 -5.29 -2.90
C PHE A 67 0.99 -5.99 -2.28
N GLN A 68 0.95 -7.30 -2.02
CA GLN A 68 2.04 -8.06 -1.36
C GLN A 68 3.40 -7.93 -2.03
N ASP A 69 3.43 -7.72 -3.35
CA ASP A 69 4.67 -7.61 -4.12
C ASP A 69 5.25 -6.18 -4.08
N ILE A 70 4.49 -5.20 -3.61
CA ILE A 70 4.84 -3.78 -3.68
C ILE A 70 5.01 -3.20 -2.28
N TYR A 71 4.15 -3.57 -1.33
CA TYR A 71 4.17 -3.02 0.02
C TYR A 71 4.43 -4.12 1.05
N SER A 72 5.41 -3.90 1.92
CA SER A 72 5.71 -4.80 3.04
C SER A 72 4.53 -4.92 4.02
N TRP A 73 3.74 -3.85 4.13
CA TRP A 73 2.54 -3.73 4.97
C TRP A 73 1.26 -4.18 4.26
N ALA A 74 1.35 -4.88 3.12
CA ALA A 74 0.17 -5.35 2.41
C ALA A 74 -0.68 -6.32 3.26
N GLY A 75 -1.92 -5.89 3.58
CA GLY A 75 -2.86 -6.63 4.41
C GLY A 75 -2.82 -6.23 5.90
N GLU A 76 -1.99 -5.25 6.22
CA GLU A 76 -2.01 -4.57 7.52
C GLU A 76 -2.96 -3.38 7.48
N LEU A 77 -3.54 -3.07 8.64
CA LEU A 77 -4.34 -1.86 8.80
C LEU A 77 -3.39 -0.69 9.00
N ARG A 78 -3.74 0.44 8.40
CA ARG A 78 -2.99 1.68 8.60
C ARG A 78 -3.01 2.05 10.08
N THR A 79 -1.87 2.50 10.57
CA THR A 79 -1.70 3.03 11.93
C THR A 79 -1.68 4.56 11.96
N THR A 80 -1.93 5.20 10.82
CA THR A 80 -1.94 6.65 10.63
C THR A 80 -3.34 7.11 10.22
N ASP A 81 -3.79 8.24 10.80
CA ASP A 81 -5.04 8.93 10.48
C ASP A 81 -4.88 9.74 9.18
N ILE A 82 -5.93 9.87 8.37
CA ILE A 82 -5.88 10.48 7.02
C ILE A 82 -6.53 11.86 6.95
#